data_AF-L7UIV6-F1
#
_entry.id   AF-L7UIV6-F1
#
_cell.length_a   1.000
_cell.length_b   1.000
_cell.length_c   1.000
_cell.angle_alpha   90.00
_cell.angle_beta   90.00
_cell.angle_gamma   90.00
#
_symmetry.space_group_name_H-M   'P 1'
#
loop_
_entity.id
_entity.type
_entity.pdbx_description
1 polymer ?
#
loop_
_entity_poly.entity_id
_entity_poly.type
_entity_poly.pdbx_seq_one_letter_code
_entity_poly.pdbx_strand_id
1 'polypeptide(L)'
;MSYPPRLSHLATRAVVVAKLVPTYAQAHRLDEEEAAQRLSSALSGKLLPALLESAWSAMLGKTKRLTEDGLLEKVATTLSDRPLRPGRVAPMTPSWSAFLVLTDLEAGTASDAARRVMESEEGRRRGNEGLAEAGRFLAAELTRGK
;
A
#
# COMPACT_ATOMS: atom_id res chain seq x y z
N MET A 1 14.67 5.08 12.30
CA MET A 1 14.25 4.49 11.02
C MET A 1 12.91 3.83 11.24
N SER A 2 11.92 4.09 10.38
CA SER A 2 10.56 3.55 10.56
C SER A 2 10.37 2.12 10.03
N TYR A 3 11.26 1.64 9.15
CA TYR A 3 11.34 0.26 8.70
C TYR A 3 12.78 -0.11 8.28
N PRO A 4 13.18 -1.40 8.29
CA PRO A 4 14.51 -1.83 7.86
C PRO A 4 14.76 -1.60 6.36
N PRO A 5 15.94 -1.11 5.92
CA PRO A 5 16.24 -0.86 4.51
C PRO A 5 16.01 -2.07 3.59
N ARG A 6 16.28 -3.29 4.08
CA ARG A 6 16.02 -4.55 3.34
C ARG A 6 14.56 -4.66 2.89
N LEU A 7 13.60 -4.12 3.65
CA LEU A 7 12.20 -4.13 3.25
C LEU A 7 11.95 -3.38 1.94
N SER A 8 12.54 -2.19 1.76
CA SER A 8 12.38 -1.42 0.51
C SER A 8 13.04 -2.08 -0.70
N HIS A 9 14.06 -2.92 -0.48
CA HIS A 9 14.68 -3.71 -1.55
C HIS A 9 13.83 -4.92 -1.95
N LEU A 10 13.08 -5.50 -1.00
CA LEU A 10 12.17 -6.62 -1.24
C LEU A 10 10.83 -6.15 -1.82
N ALA A 11 10.17 -5.20 -1.14
CA ALA A 11 8.91 -4.60 -1.53
C ALA A 11 9.16 -3.33 -2.38
N THR A 12 9.76 -3.53 -3.55
CA THR A 12 10.00 -2.44 -4.50
C THR A 12 8.69 -1.79 -4.96
N ARG A 13 8.75 -0.59 -5.56
CA ARG A 13 7.57 0.09 -6.11
C ARG A 13 6.76 -0.83 -7.04
N ALA A 14 7.42 -1.58 -7.93
CA ALA A 14 6.75 -2.51 -8.84
C ALA A 14 6.01 -3.63 -8.10
N VAL A 15 6.60 -4.16 -7.02
CA VAL A 15 5.95 -5.17 -6.16
C VAL A 15 4.72 -4.58 -5.48
N VAL A 16 4.85 -3.38 -4.89
CA VAL A 16 3.74 -2.71 -4.19
C VAL A 16 2.61 -2.38 -5.17
N VAL A 17 2.92 -1.87 -6.36
CA VAL A 17 1.95 -1.64 -7.44
C VAL A 17 1.23 -2.95 -7.77
N ALA A 18 1.95 -4.04 -7.99
CA ALA A 18 1.33 -5.34 -8.30
C ALA A 18 0.37 -5.82 -7.19
N LYS A 19 0.66 -5.54 -5.91
CA LYS A 19 -0.24 -5.93 -4.81
C LYS A 19 -1.50 -5.07 -4.72
N LEU A 20 -1.44 -3.82 -5.15
CA LEU A 20 -2.52 -2.86 -4.97
C LEU A 20 -3.35 -2.64 -6.24
N VAL A 21 -2.80 -2.93 -7.42
CA VAL A 21 -3.44 -2.65 -8.70
C VAL A 21 -4.85 -3.24 -8.83
N PRO A 22 -5.16 -4.47 -8.36
CA PRO A 22 -6.52 -5.01 -8.52
C PRO A 22 -7.56 -4.21 -7.74
N THR A 23 -7.22 -3.76 -6.53
CA THR A 23 -8.09 -2.90 -5.71
C THR A 23 -8.28 -1.53 -6.36
N TYR A 24 -7.19 -0.91 -6.85
CA TYR A 24 -7.25 0.39 -7.50
C TYR A 24 -8.06 0.34 -8.81
N ALA A 25 -7.77 -0.63 -9.69
CA ALA A 25 -8.48 -0.82 -10.95
C ALA A 25 -9.99 -1.01 -10.74
N GLN A 26 -10.39 -1.87 -9.79
CA GLN A 26 -11.79 -2.10 -9.48
C GLN A 26 -12.49 -0.85 -8.93
N ALA A 27 -11.83 -0.11 -8.03
CA ALA A 27 -12.43 1.07 -7.42
C ALA A 27 -12.65 2.20 -8.43
N HIS A 28 -11.69 2.39 -9.33
CA HIS A 28 -11.73 3.46 -10.34
C HIS A 28 -12.39 3.03 -11.65
N ARG A 29 -12.73 1.74 -11.81
CA ARG A 29 -13.25 1.14 -13.05
C ARG A 29 -12.33 1.37 -14.24
N LEU A 30 -11.03 1.17 -14.01
CA LEU A 30 -9.97 1.27 -15.01
C LEU A 30 -9.55 -0.12 -15.47
N ASP A 31 -8.95 -0.22 -16.66
CA ASP A 31 -8.15 -1.39 -16.99
C ASP A 31 -6.88 -1.46 -16.11
N GLU A 32 -6.28 -2.64 -16.03
CA GLU A 32 -5.14 -2.87 -15.15
C GLU A 32 -3.88 -2.09 -15.56
N GLU A 33 -3.68 -1.81 -16.85
CA GLU A 33 -2.49 -1.11 -17.35
C GLU A 33 -2.55 0.36 -16.94
N GLU A 34 -3.69 1.01 -17.19
CA GLU A 34 -3.93 2.38 -16.75
C GLU A 34 -3.86 2.51 -15.22
N ALA A 35 -4.48 1.58 -14.51
CA ALA A 35 -4.43 1.52 -13.04
C ALA A 35 -2.99 1.39 -12.53
N ALA A 36 -2.18 0.51 -13.12
CA ALA A 36 -0.79 0.33 -12.74
C ALA A 36 0.05 1.59 -12.97
N GLN A 37 -0.18 2.29 -14.10
CA GLN A 37 0.55 3.52 -14.43
C GLN A 37 0.22 4.64 -13.43
N ARG A 38 -1.07 4.90 -13.17
CA ARG A 38 -1.51 5.93 -12.20
C ARG A 38 -0.99 5.64 -10.80
N LEU A 39 -1.11 4.39 -10.35
CA LEU A 39 -0.64 3.96 -9.04
C LEU A 39 0.90 4.04 -8.92
N SER A 40 1.64 3.68 -9.97
CA SER A 40 3.10 3.82 -10.00
C SER A 40 3.53 5.28 -9.90
N SER A 41 2.80 6.19 -10.55
CA SER A 41 3.04 7.64 -10.43
C SER A 41 2.79 8.13 -9.00
N ALA A 42 1.67 7.78 -8.37
CA ALA A 42 1.38 8.13 -6.98
C ALA A 42 2.44 7.61 -6.00
N LEU A 43 2.94 6.40 -6.22
CA LEU A 43 3.95 5.76 -5.37
C LEU A 43 5.40 6.20 -5.69
N SER A 44 5.60 7.17 -6.58
CA SER A 44 6.92 7.74 -6.84
C SER A 44 7.37 8.73 -5.76
N GLY A 45 6.43 9.28 -4.99
CA GLY A 45 6.66 10.28 -3.95
C GLY A 45 6.69 9.72 -2.53
N LYS A 46 6.12 10.48 -1.59
CA LYS A 46 6.15 10.19 -0.16
C LYS A 46 5.23 9.04 0.26
N LEU A 47 4.25 8.70 -0.59
CA LEU A 47 3.26 7.68 -0.29
C LEU A 47 3.86 6.28 -0.14
N LEU A 48 4.85 5.92 -0.96
CA LEU A 48 5.49 4.60 -0.88
C LEU A 48 6.23 4.39 0.45
N PRO A 49 7.15 5.27 0.89
CA PRO A 49 7.77 5.13 2.21
C PRO A 49 6.76 5.07 3.36
N ALA A 50 5.73 5.93 3.34
CA ALA A 50 4.71 5.96 4.38
C ALA A 50 3.88 4.65 4.43
N LEU A 51 3.57 4.09 3.26
CA LEU A 51 2.88 2.81 3.16
C LEU A 51 3.76 1.64 3.62
N LEU A 52 5.05 1.65 3.30
CA LEU A 52 6.00 0.62 3.77
C LEU A 52 6.20 0.68 5.30
N GLU A 53 6.27 1.88 5.88
CA GLU A 53 6.29 2.09 7.33
C GLU A 53 5.04 1.53 8.00
N SER A 54 3.86 1.82 7.43
CA SER A 54 2.60 1.30 7.93
C SER A 54 2.52 -0.23 7.83
N ALA A 55 2.94 -0.80 6.69
CA ALA A 55 2.99 -2.24 6.48
C ALA A 55 3.97 -2.94 7.44
N TRP A 56 5.15 -2.36 7.65
CA TRP A 56 6.13 -2.89 8.61
C TRP A 56 5.56 -2.93 10.03
N SER A 57 4.98 -1.82 10.47
CA SER A 57 4.33 -1.72 11.78
C SER A 57 3.20 -2.74 11.94
N ALA A 58 2.40 -2.95 10.89
CA ALA A 58 1.34 -3.95 10.88
C ALA A 58 1.87 -5.40 10.95
N MET A 59 3.00 -5.70 10.29
CA MET A 59 3.62 -7.02 10.35
C MET A 59 4.19 -7.31 11.74
N LEU A 60 4.91 -6.33 12.33
CA LEU A 60 5.43 -6.43 13.70
C LEU A 60 4.31 -6.67 14.72
N GLY A 61 3.21 -5.92 14.63
CA GLY A 61 2.08 -6.08 15.54
C GLY A 61 1.38 -7.44 15.47
N LYS A 62 1.50 -8.18 14.35
CA LYS A 62 0.90 -9.50 14.16
C LYS A 62 1.79 -10.67 14.59
N THR A 63 3.11 -10.50 14.62
CA THR A 63 4.03 -11.59 14.94
C THR A 63 4.63 -11.43 16.32
N LYS A 64 4.28 -12.33 17.26
CA LYS A 64 4.96 -12.43 18.56
C LYS A 64 6.15 -13.40 18.54
N ARG A 65 6.35 -14.10 17.42
CA ARG A 65 7.26 -15.27 17.33
C ARG A 65 8.46 -15.05 16.43
N LEU A 66 8.43 -14.05 15.56
CA LEU A 66 9.52 -13.78 14.62
C LEU A 66 10.30 -12.55 15.08
N THR A 67 11.62 -12.63 14.97
CA THR A 67 12.50 -11.47 14.98
C THR A 67 12.28 -10.64 13.72
N GLU A 68 12.81 -9.41 13.69
CA GLU A 68 12.78 -8.58 12.48
C GLU A 68 13.41 -9.29 11.28
N ASP A 69 14.56 -9.95 11.49
CA ASP A 69 15.23 -10.73 10.45
C ASP A 69 14.39 -11.91 9.97
N GLY A 70 13.76 -12.65 10.88
CA GLY A 70 12.87 -13.75 10.52
C GLY A 70 11.63 -13.28 9.76
N LEU A 71 11.14 -12.08 10.06
CA LEU A 71 10.04 -11.47 9.33
C LEU A 71 10.47 -11.02 7.92
N LEU A 72 11.65 -10.42 7.77
CA LEU A 72 12.23 -10.07 6.47
C LEU A 72 12.46 -11.31 5.61
N GLU A 73 12.89 -12.41 6.20
CA GLU A 73 13.08 -13.68 5.49
C GLU A 73 11.74 -14.27 5.04
N LYS A 74 10.69 -14.14 5.85
CA LYS A 74 9.33 -14.50 5.44
C LYS A 74 8.85 -13.67 4.25
N VAL A 75 9.12 -12.36 4.24
CA VAL A 75 8.80 -11.49 3.09
C VAL A 75 9.59 -11.93 1.85
N ALA A 76 10.90 -12.17 1.97
CA ALA A 76 11.73 -12.64 0.88
C ALA A 76 11.22 -13.98 0.30
N THR A 77 10.88 -14.93 1.17
CA THR A 77 10.33 -16.24 0.78
C THR A 77 8.99 -16.10 0.05
N THR A 78 8.13 -15.19 0.52
CA THR A 78 6.83 -14.92 -0.11
C THR A 78 7.00 -14.35 -1.53
N LEU A 79 8.04 -13.53 -1.74
CA LEU A 79 8.29 -12.84 -3.00
C LEU A 79 9.24 -13.60 -3.95
N SER A 80 9.80 -14.74 -3.55
CA SER A 80 10.89 -15.43 -4.28
C SER A 80 10.55 -15.76 -5.73
N ASP A 81 9.39 -16.37 -5.97
CA ASP A 81 9.09 -16.98 -7.27
C ASP A 81 8.23 -16.07 -8.16
N ARG A 82 7.34 -15.30 -7.54
CA ARG A 82 6.35 -14.46 -8.23
C ARG A 82 6.17 -13.12 -7.51
N PRO A 83 7.22 -12.28 -7.46
CA PRO A 83 7.17 -11.01 -6.74
C PRO A 83 6.06 -10.11 -7.28
N LEU A 84 5.84 -10.14 -8.60
CA LEU A 84 4.81 -9.37 -9.30
C LEU A 84 3.45 -10.08 -9.41
N ARG A 85 3.22 -11.19 -8.69
CA ARG A 85 1.89 -11.79 -8.61
C ARG A 85 0.88 -10.73 -8.13
N PRO A 86 -0.23 -10.51 -8.85
CA PRO A 86 -1.24 -9.55 -8.42
C PRO A 86 -1.74 -9.83 -7.01
N GLY A 87 -2.07 -8.76 -6.30
CA GLY A 87 -2.67 -8.87 -4.99
C GLY A 87 -4.10 -9.40 -5.04
N ARG A 88 -4.69 -9.61 -3.86
CA ARG A 88 -6.14 -9.77 -3.77
C ARG A 88 -6.84 -8.42 -3.96
N VAL A 89 -8.12 -8.45 -4.28
CA VAL A 89 -8.96 -7.25 -4.17
C VAL A 89 -9.31 -7.05 -2.70
N ALA A 90 -9.06 -5.84 -2.19
CA ALA A 90 -9.50 -5.48 -0.85
C ALA A 90 -11.00 -5.09 -0.85
N PRO A 91 -11.76 -5.45 0.20
CA PRO A 91 -13.13 -4.96 0.37
C PRO A 91 -13.16 -3.42 0.44
N MET A 92 -14.12 -2.80 -0.23
CA MET A 92 -14.24 -1.34 -0.20
C MET A 92 -14.83 -0.87 1.13
N THR A 93 -13.99 -0.24 1.95
CA THR A 93 -14.33 0.37 3.24
C THR A 93 -14.17 1.90 3.15
N PRO A 94 -14.71 2.69 4.10
CA PRO A 94 -14.45 4.13 4.13
C PRO A 94 -12.95 4.48 4.21
N SER A 95 -12.15 3.67 4.90
CA SER A 95 -10.71 3.88 5.03
C SER A 95 -9.99 3.54 3.72
N TRP A 96 -10.37 2.48 2.99
CA TRP A 96 -9.89 2.25 1.63
C TRP A 96 -10.25 3.40 0.68
N SER A 97 -11.48 3.89 0.71
CA SER A 97 -11.87 5.06 -0.09
C SER A 97 -10.99 6.27 0.21
N ALA A 98 -10.69 6.54 1.49
CA ALA A 98 -9.80 7.64 1.87
C ALA A 98 -8.36 7.43 1.36
N PHE A 99 -7.84 6.20 1.41
CA PHE A 99 -6.53 5.86 0.84
C PHE A 99 -6.47 6.05 -0.69
N LEU A 100 -7.54 5.68 -1.40
CA LEU A 100 -7.62 5.87 -2.85
C LEU A 100 -7.64 7.35 -3.22
N VAL A 101 -8.37 8.18 -2.47
CA VAL A 101 -8.34 9.63 -2.65
C VAL A 101 -6.94 10.21 -2.39
N LEU A 102 -6.23 9.73 -1.36
CA LEU A 102 -4.82 10.10 -1.15
C LEU A 102 -3.93 9.72 -2.34
N THR A 103 -4.16 8.53 -2.89
CA THR A 103 -3.42 8.04 -4.07
C THR A 103 -3.69 8.93 -5.28
N ASP A 104 -4.93 9.35 -5.50
CA ASP A 104 -5.31 10.27 -6.57
C ASP A 104 -4.71 11.68 -6.39
N LEU A 105 -4.60 12.15 -5.15
CA LEU A 105 -3.94 13.43 -4.85
C LEU A 105 -2.45 13.38 -5.22
N GLU A 106 -1.76 12.30 -4.86
CA GLU A 106 -0.35 12.08 -5.21
C GLU A 106 -0.16 11.83 -6.71
N ALA A 107 -1.13 11.20 -7.38
CA ALA A 107 -1.15 11.06 -8.84
C ALA A 107 -1.51 12.35 -9.59
N GLY A 108 -2.00 13.38 -8.89
CA GLY A 108 -2.49 14.62 -9.51
C GLY A 108 -3.83 14.46 -10.25
N THR A 109 -4.57 13.38 -9.99
CA THR A 109 -5.86 13.05 -10.63
C THR A 109 -7.08 13.41 -9.77
N ALA A 110 -6.87 13.76 -8.49
CA ALA A 110 -7.94 14.18 -7.60
C ALA A 110 -8.48 15.57 -7.94
N SER A 111 -9.79 15.78 -7.75
CA SER A 111 -10.42 17.10 -7.90
C SER A 111 -10.01 18.08 -6.80
N ASP A 112 -10.14 19.38 -7.07
CA ASP A 112 -9.90 20.45 -6.07
C ASP A 112 -10.85 20.37 -4.87
N ALA A 113 -12.05 19.81 -5.05
CA ALA A 113 -12.97 19.55 -3.95
C ALA A 113 -12.42 18.45 -3.03
N ALA A 114 -11.95 17.33 -3.61
CA ALA A 114 -11.33 16.24 -2.85
C ALA A 114 -10.05 16.71 -2.13
N ARG A 115 -9.23 17.53 -2.79
CA ARG A 115 -8.04 18.14 -2.17
C ARG A 115 -8.39 18.94 -0.92
N ARG A 116 -9.35 19.87 -1.02
CA ARG A 116 -9.79 20.70 0.12
C ARG A 116 -10.35 19.86 1.27
N VAL A 117 -11.10 18.80 0.96
CA VAL A 117 -11.59 17.86 1.99
C VAL A 117 -10.42 17.20 2.71
N MET A 118 -9.41 16.72 1.98
CA MET A 118 -8.27 16.01 2.56
C MET A 118 -7.30 16.92 3.33
N GLU A 119 -7.29 18.23 3.06
CA GLU A 119 -6.51 19.22 3.82
C GLU A 119 -7.11 19.54 5.21
N SER A 120 -8.43 19.33 5.37
CA SER A 120 -9.11 19.48 6.66
C SER A 120 -8.53 18.52 7.71
N GLU A 121 -8.73 18.82 9.00
CA GLU A 121 -8.27 17.95 10.09
C GLU A 121 -8.90 16.55 10.01
N GLU A 122 -10.21 16.49 9.76
CA GLU A 122 -10.94 15.25 9.59
C GLU A 122 -10.47 14.48 8.33
N GLY A 123 -10.21 15.18 7.24
CA GLY A 123 -9.66 14.58 6.02
C GLY A 123 -8.29 13.97 6.24
N ARG A 124 -7.39 14.68 6.94
CA ARG A 124 -6.07 14.18 7.34
C ARG A 124 -6.18 12.94 8.23
N ARG A 125 -7.09 12.94 9.21
CA ARG A 125 -7.35 11.79 10.07
C ARG A 125 -7.80 10.56 9.27
N ARG A 126 -8.79 10.73 8.39
CA ARG A 126 -9.27 9.64 7.51
C ARG A 126 -8.20 9.14 6.55
N GLY A 127 -7.38 10.05 6.02
CA GLY A 127 -6.23 9.70 5.19
C GLY A 127 -5.25 8.79 5.93
N ASN A 128 -4.92 9.13 7.18
CA ASN A 128 -4.04 8.30 8.02
C ASN A 128 -4.67 6.93 8.33
N GLU A 129 -5.97 6.87 8.59
CA GLU A 129 -6.69 5.61 8.79
C GLU A 129 -6.70 4.74 7.53
N GLY A 130 -6.87 5.36 6.36
CA GLY A 130 -6.77 4.71 5.06
C GLY A 130 -5.38 4.16 4.79
N LEU A 131 -4.33 4.97 5.02
CA LEU A 131 -2.95 4.54 4.92
C LEU A 131 -2.68 3.34 5.85
N ALA A 132 -3.19 3.39 7.08
CA ALA A 132 -3.06 2.28 8.03
C ALA A 132 -3.77 1.00 7.56
N GLU A 133 -4.94 1.11 6.94
CA GLU A 133 -5.64 -0.05 6.39
C GLU A 133 -4.94 -0.63 5.16
N ALA A 134 -4.51 0.21 4.23
CA ALA A 134 -3.73 -0.20 3.07
C ALA A 134 -2.40 -0.84 3.49
N GLY A 135 -1.74 -0.30 4.54
CA GLY A 135 -0.54 -0.90 5.13
C GLY A 135 -0.78 -2.28 5.71
N ARG A 136 -1.88 -2.49 6.46
CA ARG A 136 -2.27 -3.82 6.97
C ARG A 136 -2.56 -4.82 5.85
N PHE A 137 -3.18 -4.37 4.78
CA PHE A 137 -3.42 -5.18 3.60
C PHE A 137 -2.12 -5.56 2.91
N LEU A 138 -1.23 -4.60 2.64
CA LEU A 138 0.06 -4.84 2.03
C LEU A 138 0.90 -5.79 2.89
N ALA A 139 0.92 -5.61 4.20
CA ALA A 139 1.56 -6.53 5.15
C ALA A 139 1.08 -7.98 5.00
N ALA A 140 -0.24 -8.18 4.83
CA ALA A 140 -0.80 -9.50 4.62
C ALA A 140 -0.37 -10.09 3.27
N GLU A 141 -0.32 -9.29 2.21
CA GLU A 141 0.09 -9.74 0.88
C GLU A 141 1.59 -10.04 0.79
N LEU A 142 2.44 -9.27 1.50
CA LEU A 142 3.90 -9.48 1.57
C LEU A 142 4.30 -10.68 2.44
N THR A 143 3.41 -11.18 3.29
CA THR A 143 3.66 -12.33 4.18
C THR A 143 2.70 -13.48 3.96
N ARG A 144 1.97 -13.46 2.84
CA ARG A 144 1.04 -14.50 2.45
C ARG A 144 1.82 -15.78 2.17
N GLY A 145 1.44 -16.89 2.79
CA GLY A 145 2.01 -18.20 2.46
C GLY A 145 1.86 -18.51 0.96
N LYS A 146 2.77 -19.34 0.43
CA LYS A 146 2.64 -19.89 -0.93
C LYS A 146 1.31 -20.64 -1.07
#